data_AF-A0A4R8WFP2-F1
#
_entry.id   AF-A0A4R8WFP2-F1
#
_cell.length_a   1.000
_cell.length_b   1.000
_cell.length_c   1.000
_cell.angle_alpha   90.00
_cell.angle_beta   90.00
_cell.angle_gamma   90.00
#
_symmetry.space_group_name_H-M   'P 1'
#
loop_
_entity.id
_entity.type
_entity.pdbx_description
1 polymer ?
#
loop_
_entity_poly.entity_id
_entity_poly.type
_entity_poly.pdbx_seq_one_letter_code
_entity_poly.pdbx_strand_id
1 'polypeptide(L)'
;MSNLDAYWHAYADTLARIRTEKPDTFSALKGILDAFEPPSSGDAFFPDAADDTLADALEAAGWRIEFREASYVYYAKHSKTGARLSYYEGDLFEGIR
;
A
#
# COMPACT_ATOMS: atom_id res chain seq x y z
N MET A 1 -3.75 -24.24 -10.47
CA MET A 1 -3.97 -22.88 -9.96
C MET A 1 -4.50 -22.06 -11.11
N SER A 2 -5.67 -21.44 -10.96
CA SER A 2 -6.20 -20.49 -11.94
C SER A 2 -5.41 -19.17 -11.89
N ASN A 3 -5.55 -18.32 -12.92
CA ASN A 3 -4.99 -16.96 -12.87
C ASN A 3 -5.56 -16.16 -11.69
N LEU A 4 -6.81 -16.41 -11.31
CA LEU A 4 -7.45 -15.76 -10.16
C LEU A 4 -6.83 -16.20 -8.84
N ASP A 5 -6.54 -17.50 -8.68
CA ASP A 5 -5.86 -18.00 -7.47
C ASP A 5 -4.45 -17.42 -7.35
N ALA A 6 -3.71 -17.34 -8.46
CA ALA A 6 -2.36 -16.77 -8.48
C ALA A 6 -2.39 -15.28 -8.13
N TYR A 7 -3.38 -14.54 -8.62
CA TYR A 7 -3.60 -13.14 -8.27
C TYR A 7 -3.81 -12.95 -6.77
N TRP A 8 -4.72 -13.70 -6.16
CA TRP A 8 -5.01 -13.57 -4.72
C TRP A 8 -3.83 -13.99 -3.84
N HIS A 9 -3.05 -14.99 -4.27
CA HIS A 9 -1.79 -15.32 -3.61
C HIS A 9 -0.79 -14.16 -3.68
N ALA A 10 -0.59 -13.55 -4.86
CA ALA A 10 0.30 -12.41 -5.01
C ALA A 10 -0.16 -11.19 -4.18
N TYR A 11 -1.47 -10.96 -4.09
CA TYR A 11 -2.06 -9.91 -3.26
C TYR A 11 -1.69 -10.12 -1.77
N ALA A 12 -1.95 -11.32 -1.25
CA ALA A 12 -1.66 -11.66 0.14
C ALA A 12 -0.16 -11.62 0.45
N ASP A 13 0.68 -12.13 -0.47
CA ASP A 13 2.15 -12.11 -0.33
C ASP A 13 2.68 -10.67 -0.31
N THR A 14 2.10 -9.77 -1.10
CA THR A 14 2.49 -8.34 -1.12
C THR A 14 2.21 -7.67 0.22
N LEU A 15 1.02 -7.87 0.81
CA LEU A 15 0.69 -7.35 2.13
C LEU A 15 1.56 -7.97 3.23
N ALA A 16 1.83 -9.28 3.16
CA ALA A 16 2.74 -9.95 4.08
C ALA A 16 4.15 -9.36 4.01
N ARG A 17 4.68 -9.11 2.81
CA ARG A 17 5.98 -8.48 2.61
C ARG A 17 6.05 -7.08 3.21
N ILE A 18 5.03 -6.25 3.04
CA ILE A 18 4.98 -4.91 3.69
C ILE A 18 5.09 -5.04 5.21
N ARG A 19 4.35 -5.99 5.81
CA ARG A 19 4.39 -6.24 7.26
C ARG A 19 5.73 -6.76 7.76
N THR A 20 6.39 -7.61 6.98
CA THR A 20 7.68 -8.22 7.33
C THR A 20 8.84 -7.25 7.10
N GLU A 21 8.91 -6.62 5.93
CA GLU A 21 10.01 -5.74 5.51
C GLU A 21 9.90 -4.35 6.16
N LYS A 22 8.69 -3.92 6.56
CA LYS A 22 8.40 -2.64 7.21
C LYS A 22 9.04 -1.45 6.49
N PRO A 23 8.69 -1.21 5.21
CA PRO A 23 9.25 -0.11 4.44
C PRO A 23 8.92 1.23 5.13
N ASP A 24 9.94 2.03 5.43
CA ASP A 24 9.81 3.30 6.16
C ASP A 24 9.95 4.55 5.26
N THR A 25 10.01 4.33 3.95
CA THR A 25 10.02 5.36 2.90
C THR A 25 9.05 4.98 1.78
N PHE A 26 8.59 5.98 1.02
CA PHE A 26 7.74 5.73 -0.15
C PHE A 26 8.46 4.90 -1.21
N SER A 27 9.74 5.18 -1.49
CA SER A 27 10.52 4.44 -2.48
C SER A 27 10.67 2.95 -2.12
N ALA A 28 10.86 2.61 -0.85
CA ALA A 28 10.94 1.22 -0.42
C ALA A 28 9.59 0.51 -0.56
N LEU A 29 8.49 1.18 -0.18
CA LEU A 29 7.13 0.66 -0.35
C LEU A 29 6.81 0.43 -1.83
N LYS A 30 7.10 1.42 -2.69
CA LYS A 30 6.93 1.33 -4.14
C LYS A 30 7.65 0.11 -4.73
N GLY A 31 8.87 -0.18 -4.28
CA GLY A 31 9.62 -1.36 -4.73
C GLY A 31 8.93 -2.69 -4.41
N ILE A 32 8.11 -2.75 -3.36
CA ILE A 32 7.28 -3.92 -3.05
C ILE A 32 6.04 -3.94 -3.95
N LEU A 33 5.35 -2.80 -4.10
CA LEU A 33 4.11 -2.69 -4.87
C LEU A 33 4.31 -2.93 -6.37
N ASP A 34 5.41 -2.43 -6.96
CA ASP A 34 5.75 -2.61 -8.38
C ASP A 34 5.96 -4.09 -8.77
N ALA A 35 6.19 -4.97 -7.79
CA ALA A 35 6.30 -6.41 -8.02
C ALA A 35 4.92 -7.11 -8.10
N PHE A 36 3.85 -6.44 -7.66
CA PHE A 36 2.48 -6.94 -7.71
C PHE A 36 1.78 -6.48 -8.99
N GLU A 37 1.68 -5.16 -9.18
CA GLU A 37 1.04 -4.55 -10.35
C GLU A 37 1.79 -3.29 -10.80
N PRO A 38 1.79 -3.00 -12.12
CA PRO A 38 2.31 -1.72 -12.60
C PRO A 38 1.44 -0.55 -12.09
N PRO A 39 2.01 0.66 -11.94
CA PRO A 39 1.24 1.85 -11.60
C PRO A 39 0.10 2.12 -12.59
N SER A 40 -0.99 2.73 -12.10
CA SER A 40 -2.08 3.25 -12.93
C SER A 40 -1.86 4.75 -13.20
N SER A 41 -2.42 5.64 -12.36
CA SER A 41 -2.25 7.10 -12.46
C SER A 41 -1.31 7.65 -11.38
N GLY A 42 -1.02 6.84 -10.37
CA GLY A 42 -0.09 7.13 -9.28
C GLY A 42 1.37 6.82 -9.56
N ASP A 43 2.20 7.06 -8.55
CA ASP A 43 3.60 6.64 -8.53
C ASP A 43 3.71 5.13 -8.24
N ALA A 44 2.71 4.53 -7.58
CA ALA A 44 2.52 3.09 -7.38
C ALA A 44 1.01 2.75 -7.36
N PHE A 45 0.67 1.45 -7.40
CA PHE A 45 -0.71 1.00 -7.36
C PHE A 45 -0.92 -0.21 -6.45
N PHE A 46 -2.05 -0.25 -5.74
CA PHE A 46 -2.53 -1.43 -5.03
C PHE A 46 -4.05 -1.34 -4.76
N PRO A 47 -4.87 -2.26 -5.29
CA PRO A 47 -6.32 -2.15 -5.21
C PRO A 47 -6.85 -2.46 -3.79
N ASP A 48 -7.89 -1.75 -3.35
CA ASP A 48 -8.65 -2.05 -2.13
C ASP A 48 -9.74 -3.09 -2.46
N ALA A 49 -9.33 -4.35 -2.67
CA ALA A 49 -10.18 -5.39 -3.27
C ALA A 49 -10.52 -6.57 -2.34
N ALA A 50 -10.02 -6.57 -1.10
CA ALA A 50 -10.17 -7.67 -0.15
C ALA A 50 -10.38 -7.15 1.28
N ASP A 51 -10.77 -8.06 2.19
CA ASP A 51 -10.92 -7.73 3.62
C ASP A 51 -9.60 -7.31 4.26
N ASP A 52 -8.47 -7.87 3.81
CA ASP A 52 -7.13 -7.45 4.23
C ASP A 52 -6.66 -6.32 3.30
N THR A 53 -6.45 -5.14 3.87
CA THR A 53 -6.20 -3.93 3.08
C THR A 53 -4.75 -3.48 3.14
N LEU A 54 -4.36 -2.64 2.18
CA LEU A 54 -3.07 -1.95 2.23
C LEU A 54 -2.95 -1.07 3.49
N ALA A 55 -4.05 -0.44 3.91
CA ALA A 55 -4.05 0.39 5.13
C ALA A 55 -3.67 -0.45 6.37
N ASP A 56 -4.24 -1.64 6.52
CA ASP A 56 -3.92 -2.55 7.64
C ASP A 56 -2.45 -3.00 7.61
N ALA A 57 -1.92 -3.29 6.42
CA ALA A 57 -0.51 -3.66 6.26
C ALA A 57 0.43 -2.48 6.58
N LEU A 58 0.08 -1.26 6.16
CA LEU A 58 0.84 -0.05 6.45
C LEU A 58 0.85 0.26 7.95
N GLU A 59 -0.29 0.14 8.63
CA GLU A 59 -0.37 0.32 10.08
C GLU A 59 0.52 -0.68 10.84
N ALA A 60 0.45 -1.96 10.47
CA ALA A 60 1.32 -2.99 11.02
C ALA A 60 2.82 -2.76 10.73
N ALA A 61 3.13 -2.07 9.62
CA ALA A 61 4.49 -1.68 9.25
C ALA A 61 5.00 -0.40 9.96
N GLY A 62 4.16 0.29 10.74
CA GLY A 62 4.54 1.48 11.51
C GLY A 62 4.13 2.82 10.90
N TRP A 63 3.34 2.78 9.83
CA TRP A 63 2.64 3.95 9.31
C TRP A 63 1.41 4.26 10.15
N ARG A 64 1.00 5.52 10.16
CA ARG A 64 -0.25 5.97 10.76
C ARG A 64 -1.13 6.51 9.67
N ILE A 65 -2.38 6.06 9.62
CA ILE A 65 -3.38 6.67 8.77
C ILE A 65 -3.84 7.97 9.47
N GLU A 66 -3.50 9.12 8.90
CA GLU A 66 -3.76 10.44 9.53
C GLU A 66 -5.13 11.02 9.15
N PHE A 67 -5.65 10.67 7.97
CA PHE A 67 -6.96 11.10 7.50
C PHE A 67 -7.55 10.05 6.57
N ARG A 68 -8.86 9.81 6.69
CA ARG A 68 -9.62 8.86 5.89
C ARG A 68 -10.98 9.46 5.58
N GLU A 69 -11.28 9.69 4.31
CA GLU A 69 -12.62 10.08 3.88
C GLU A 69 -13.48 8.84 3.61
N ALA A 70 -12.85 7.78 3.10
CA ALA A 70 -13.43 6.45 2.86
C ALA A 70 -12.32 5.38 2.82
N SER A 71 -12.65 4.10 2.60
CA SER A 71 -11.61 3.05 2.43
C SER A 71 -10.70 3.31 1.24
N TYR A 72 -11.25 3.89 0.19
CA TYR A 72 -10.56 4.22 -1.04
C TYR A 72 -9.84 5.58 -1.03
N VAL A 73 -9.87 6.37 0.05
CA VAL A 73 -9.13 7.64 0.15
C VAL A 73 -8.55 7.85 1.55
N TYR A 74 -7.21 7.89 1.65
CA TYR A 74 -6.53 8.18 2.91
C TYR A 74 -5.12 8.77 2.74
N TYR A 75 -4.62 9.38 3.83
CA TYR A 75 -3.22 9.79 3.97
C TYR A 75 -2.52 8.96 5.03
N ALA A 76 -1.28 8.55 4.75
CA ALA A 76 -0.46 7.83 5.71
C ALA A 76 0.86 8.55 5.97
N LYS A 77 1.33 8.47 7.21
CA LYS A 77 2.64 8.99 7.64
C LYS A 77 3.39 7.94 8.43
N HIS A 78 4.64 7.69 8.05
CA HIS A 78 5.49 6.78 8.81
C HIS A 78 5.92 7.40 10.15
N SER A 79 5.72 6.67 11.25
CA SER A 79 5.89 7.22 12.60
C SER A 79 7.33 7.63 12.92
N LYS A 80 8.32 6.93 12.36
CA LYS A 80 9.75 7.12 12.69
C LYS A 80 10.44 8.11 11.75
N THR A 81 10.18 7.99 10.45
CA THR A 81 10.87 8.75 9.40
C THR A 81 10.10 10.00 9.00
N GLY A 82 8.79 10.05 9.28
CA GLY A 82 7.92 11.12 8.84
C GLY A 82 7.60 11.11 7.35
N ALA A 83 7.99 10.05 6.61
CA ALA A 83 7.62 9.84 5.22
C ALA A 83 6.09 9.86 5.08
N ARG A 84 5.58 10.34 3.94
CA ARG A 84 4.14 10.53 3.72
C ARG A 84 3.72 9.99 2.37
N LEU A 85 2.48 9.53 2.30
CA LEU A 85 1.83 9.13 1.05
C LEU A 85 0.34 9.47 1.08
N SER A 86 -0.23 9.61 -0.12
CA SER A 86 -1.67 9.64 -0.35
C SER A 86 -2.10 8.40 -1.11
N TYR A 87 -3.28 7.88 -0.77
CA TYR A 87 -3.95 6.77 -1.44
C TYR A 87 -5.30 7.25 -1.97
N TYR A 88 -5.58 7.00 -3.26
CA TYR A 88 -6.85 7.29 -3.93
C TYR A 88 -7.22 6.16 -4.88
N GLU A 89 -8.27 5.41 -4.56
CA GLU A 89 -8.86 4.38 -5.44
C GLU A 89 -7.83 3.37 -5.98
N GLY A 90 -6.80 3.06 -5.20
CA GLY A 90 -5.72 2.16 -5.60
C GLY A 90 -4.43 2.86 -6.00
N ASP A 91 -4.48 4.11 -6.41
CA ASP A 91 -3.29 4.89 -6.76
C ASP A 91 -2.61 5.45 -5.52
N LEU A 92 -1.29 5.30 -5.47
CA LEU A 92 -0.44 5.86 -4.43
C LEU A 92 0.45 6.98 -4.97
N PHE A 93 0.60 8.03 -4.17
CA PHE A 93 1.47 9.16 -4.48
C PHE A 93 2.44 9.43 -3.32
N GLU A 94 3.66 9.82 -3.64
CA GLU A 94 4.57 10.35 -2.62
C GLU A 94 4.09 11.72 -2.11
N GLY A 95 4.11 11.91 -0.79
CA GLY A 95 3.65 13.12 -0.12
C GLY A 95 2.15 13.11 0.19
N ILE A 96 1.62 14.27 0.61
CA ILE A 96 0.18 14.50 0.76
C ILE A 96 -0.24 15.41 -0.40
N ARG A 97 -1.19 14.96 -1.22
CA ARG A 97 -1.77 15.70 -2.35
C ARG A 97 -3.22 16.11 -2.08
#